data_AF-A0A519UUW0-F1
#
_entry.id   AF-A0A519UUW0-F1
#
_cell.length_a   1.000
_cell.length_b   1.000
_cell.length_c   1.000
_cell.angle_alpha   90.00
_cell.angle_beta   90.00
_cell.angle_gamma   90.00
#
_symmetry.space_group_name_H-M   'P 1'
#
loop_
_entity.id
_entity.type
_entity.pdbx_description
1 polymer ?
#
loop_
_entity_poly.entity_id
_entity_poly.type
_entity_poly.pdbx_seq_one_letter_code
_entity_poly.pdbx_strand_id
1 'polypeptide(L)'
;WFDYFTGDKYEGNSIINSFDAPLWKLPVLVKEGAIIPMVNPNNNVSEINKGNRIYEFYPAGKTSFTEYDDDGKTESYKLGKGVKSLIESEVNQKSIATLTIHPAKGDFDGFVNEKATELIVNVTAKPTRIVAKIGGKKVKLTEANSMDDFLKKENAYFYDANPNLNRFATKGSEFEKVVMAKNPQLLVKLPVKNITVNQVSVSIEGFKFEPADKLRISTGKLAAPLNARVTEKNREAYTLKPTWNKVDNADFYEIDFSNMHYTTIKDTTLLFEGLAAETAYSFKLRAVNKDGFSDWTTINATTKSNPLEFAIKGIVAQTTAENQGGEGPTKLFDFDEANMWHTKYGVKAVPFD
;
A
#
# COMPACT_ATOMS: atom_id res chain seq x y z
N TRP A 1 -2.63 -2.11 -8.50
CA TRP A 1 -1.92 -1.69 -7.28
C TRP A 1 -0.58 -2.39 -7.23
N PHE A 2 0.43 -1.76 -6.63
CA PHE A 2 1.77 -2.32 -6.49
C PHE A 2 2.19 -2.29 -5.03
N ASP A 3 2.74 -3.37 -4.51
CA ASP A 3 3.42 -3.35 -3.22
C ASP A 3 4.58 -2.34 -3.23
N TYR A 4 4.58 -1.38 -2.30
CA TYR A 4 5.63 -0.36 -2.24
C TYR A 4 7.01 -0.98 -2.03
N PHE A 5 7.12 -2.07 -1.29
CA PHE A 5 8.40 -2.66 -0.92
C PHE A 5 8.90 -3.64 -1.99
N THR A 6 8.03 -4.50 -2.51
CA THR A 6 8.45 -5.58 -3.44
C THR A 6 8.19 -5.28 -4.90
N GLY A 7 7.25 -4.37 -5.20
CA GLY A 7 6.77 -4.10 -6.56
C GLY A 7 5.76 -5.13 -7.09
N ASP A 8 5.31 -6.07 -6.26
CA ASP A 8 4.33 -7.09 -6.67
C ASP A 8 3.00 -6.43 -7.06
N LYS A 9 2.40 -6.90 -8.16
CA LYS A 9 1.17 -6.36 -8.70
C LYS A 9 -0.05 -7.04 -8.08
N TYR A 10 -1.00 -6.24 -7.65
CA TYR A 10 -2.30 -6.67 -7.15
C TYR A 10 -3.43 -5.99 -7.93
N GLU A 11 -4.46 -6.77 -8.26
CA GLU A 11 -5.68 -6.26 -8.87
C GLU A 11 -6.49 -5.43 -7.84
N GLY A 12 -7.19 -4.41 -8.33
CA GLY A 12 -8.06 -3.59 -7.49
C GLY A 12 -9.40 -4.27 -7.18
N ASN A 13 -10.28 -3.56 -6.47
CA ASN A 13 -11.65 -4.02 -6.16
C ASN A 13 -11.72 -5.40 -5.49
N SER A 14 -10.68 -5.76 -4.73
CA SER A 14 -10.52 -7.08 -4.13
C SER A 14 -10.02 -6.95 -2.69
N ILE A 15 -10.41 -7.90 -1.85
CA ILE A 15 -9.89 -8.09 -0.49
C ILE A 15 -8.81 -9.16 -0.58
N ILE A 16 -7.58 -8.79 -0.22
CA ILE A 16 -6.41 -9.67 -0.22
C ILE A 16 -6.31 -10.32 1.16
N ASN A 17 -6.29 -11.66 1.23
CA ASN A 17 -6.34 -12.39 2.50
C ASN A 17 -4.95 -12.85 2.96
N SER A 18 -4.20 -13.57 2.12
CA SER A 18 -2.87 -14.07 2.48
C SER A 18 -1.75 -13.15 1.99
N PHE A 19 -1.79 -11.88 2.42
CA PHE A 19 -0.74 -10.89 2.12
C PHE A 19 0.47 -11.07 3.03
N ASP A 20 1.66 -11.21 2.45
CA ASP A 20 2.90 -11.37 3.23
C ASP A 20 3.28 -10.05 3.92
N ALA A 21 3.12 -10.04 5.25
CA ALA A 21 3.48 -8.93 6.15
C ALA A 21 4.47 -9.41 7.24
N PRO A 22 5.72 -9.75 6.88
CA PRO A 22 6.76 -10.02 7.87
C PRO A 22 6.96 -8.80 8.78
N LEU A 23 7.59 -8.99 9.95
CA LEU A 23 7.74 -7.96 11.00
C LEU A 23 8.24 -6.59 10.49
N TRP A 24 9.04 -6.57 9.42
CA TRP A 24 9.59 -5.34 8.85
C TRP A 24 8.70 -4.62 7.85
N LYS A 25 7.60 -5.24 7.42
CA LYS A 25 6.79 -4.79 6.28
C LYS A 25 5.36 -4.48 6.72
N LEU A 26 5.00 -3.20 6.60
CA LEU A 26 3.60 -2.79 6.64
C LEU A 26 2.97 -2.96 5.23
N PRO A 27 1.71 -3.43 5.11
CA PRO A 27 1.01 -3.46 3.83
C PRO A 27 0.78 -2.04 3.28
N VAL A 28 1.59 -1.64 2.30
CA VAL A 28 1.45 -0.35 1.59
C VAL A 28 1.39 -0.62 0.10
N LEU A 29 0.28 -0.20 -0.53
CA LEU A 29 0.03 -0.39 -1.94
C LEU A 29 0.01 0.95 -2.67
N VAL A 30 0.81 1.08 -3.72
CA VAL A 30 0.85 2.23 -4.61
C VAL A 30 -0.11 2.02 -5.78
N LYS A 31 -0.90 3.05 -6.09
CA LYS A 31 -1.78 3.03 -7.26
C LYS A 31 -0.94 3.12 -8.54
N GLU A 32 -1.28 2.33 -9.54
CA GLU A 32 -0.70 2.44 -10.88
C GLU A 32 -0.93 3.85 -11.44
N GLY A 33 0.12 4.46 -12.01
CA GLY A 33 0.10 5.86 -12.46
C GLY A 33 0.50 6.89 -11.40
N ALA A 34 0.83 6.49 -10.16
CA ALA A 34 1.20 7.42 -9.09
C ALA A 34 2.48 8.21 -9.39
N ILE A 35 2.50 9.45 -8.91
CA ILE A 35 3.66 10.34 -8.85
C ILE A 35 3.78 10.77 -7.40
N ILE A 36 4.91 10.46 -6.77
CA ILE A 36 5.12 10.65 -5.33
C ILE A 36 6.30 11.62 -5.15
N PRO A 37 6.08 12.87 -4.72
CA PRO A 37 7.15 13.76 -4.30
C PRO A 37 7.88 13.18 -3.07
N MET A 38 9.20 13.25 -3.09
CA MET A 38 10.09 12.71 -2.08
C MET A 38 11.11 13.77 -1.66
N VAL A 39 11.71 13.60 -0.49
CA VAL A 39 12.84 14.40 -0.01
C VAL A 39 13.99 13.48 0.42
N ASN A 40 15.17 14.07 0.66
CA ASN A 40 16.26 13.33 1.29
C ASN A 40 15.83 12.83 2.67
N PRO A 41 16.37 11.69 3.15
CA PRO A 41 16.18 11.28 4.54
C PRO A 41 16.58 12.42 5.49
N ASN A 42 15.73 12.68 6.48
CA ASN A 42 15.85 13.80 7.40
C ASN A 42 15.14 13.47 8.72
N ASN A 43 15.63 13.98 9.84
CA ASN A 43 15.01 13.83 11.16
C ASN A 43 13.98 14.93 11.46
N ASN A 44 14.10 16.08 10.78
CA ASN A 44 13.20 17.22 10.93
C ASN A 44 13.18 18.07 9.64
N VAL A 45 12.24 19.00 9.55
CA VAL A 45 12.00 19.81 8.33
C VAL A 45 13.18 20.71 7.95
N SER A 46 14.05 21.08 8.88
CA SER A 46 15.19 21.97 8.59
C SER A 46 16.34 21.27 7.86
N GLU A 47 16.38 19.93 7.92
CA GLU A 47 17.37 19.08 7.24
C GLU A 47 16.96 18.73 5.80
N ILE A 48 15.78 19.18 5.35
CA ILE A 48 15.35 19.00 3.95
C ILE A 48 16.22 19.86 3.04
N ASN A 49 16.84 19.23 2.05
CA ASN A 49 17.61 19.93 1.03
C ASN A 49 16.67 20.67 0.05
N LYS A 50 16.43 21.95 0.33
CA LYS A 50 15.58 22.83 -0.51
C LYS A 50 16.11 23.04 -1.93
N GLY A 51 17.40 22.76 -2.18
CA GLY A 51 18.03 22.80 -3.50
C GLY A 51 17.81 21.55 -4.34
N ASN A 52 17.00 20.59 -3.87
CA ASN A 52 16.67 19.37 -4.59
C ASN A 52 15.15 19.15 -4.64
N ARG A 53 14.67 18.48 -5.69
CA ARG A 53 13.32 17.95 -5.80
C ARG A 53 13.37 16.55 -6.36
N ILE A 54 12.72 15.60 -5.68
CA ILE A 54 12.79 14.18 -5.98
C ILE A 54 11.38 13.69 -6.26
N TYR A 55 11.19 12.93 -7.33
CA TYR A 55 9.88 12.36 -7.64
C TYR A 55 10.01 10.88 -7.99
N GLU A 56 9.24 10.04 -7.30
CA GLU A 56 9.07 8.64 -7.63
C GLU A 56 7.85 8.46 -8.55
N PHE A 57 8.04 7.74 -9.65
CA PHE A 57 7.01 7.50 -10.66
C PHE A 57 6.67 6.01 -10.75
N TYR A 58 5.38 5.76 -10.94
CA TYR A 58 4.81 4.48 -11.36
C TYR A 58 4.10 4.68 -12.71
N PRO A 59 4.82 4.93 -13.83
CA PRO A 59 4.19 5.43 -15.05
C PRO A 59 3.15 4.46 -15.63
N ALA A 60 1.95 4.96 -15.92
CA ALA A 60 0.89 4.23 -16.61
C ALA A 60 -0.16 5.20 -17.15
N GLY A 61 -0.64 4.98 -18.38
CA GLY A 61 -1.60 5.87 -19.03
C GLY A 61 -1.11 7.33 -19.01
N LYS A 62 -2.00 8.28 -18.77
CA LYS A 62 -1.67 9.69 -18.51
C LYS A 62 -2.12 10.06 -17.10
N THR A 63 -1.20 10.49 -16.26
CA THR A 63 -1.45 10.90 -14.87
C THR A 63 -0.74 12.19 -14.52
N SER A 64 -1.19 12.83 -13.44
CA SER A 64 -0.59 14.07 -12.95
C SER A 64 -0.66 14.18 -11.43
N PHE A 65 0.22 15.01 -10.88
CA PHE A 65 0.24 15.42 -9.48
C PHE A 65 0.62 16.90 -9.40
N THR A 66 0.04 17.65 -8.47
CA THR A 66 0.45 19.02 -8.19
C THR A 66 1.13 19.07 -6.83
N GLU A 67 2.45 19.22 -6.84
CA GLU A 67 3.24 19.47 -5.64
C GLU A 67 2.95 20.88 -5.12
N TYR A 68 2.92 21.01 -3.79
CA TYR A 68 2.77 22.28 -3.07
C TYR A 68 3.94 22.46 -2.10
N ASP A 69 4.46 23.67 -2.00
CA ASP A 69 5.57 24.07 -1.12
C ASP A 69 5.28 25.47 -0.54
N ASP A 70 5.66 25.71 0.71
CA ASP A 70 5.54 27.00 1.40
C ASP A 70 6.66 27.18 2.44
N ASP A 71 6.55 28.19 3.30
CA ASP A 71 7.58 28.45 4.31
C ASP A 71 7.60 27.42 5.48
N GLY A 72 6.58 26.56 5.56
CA GLY A 72 6.41 25.52 6.57
C GLY A 72 6.28 26.02 8.01
N LYS A 73 6.08 27.33 8.22
CA LYS A 73 6.20 27.97 9.54
C LYS A 73 5.10 28.98 9.86
N THR A 74 4.69 29.78 8.88
CA THR A 74 3.78 30.90 9.11
C THR A 74 2.41 30.66 8.48
N GLU A 75 1.44 31.53 8.77
CA GLU A 75 0.13 31.47 8.14
C GLU A 75 0.07 32.16 6.77
N SER A 76 1.22 32.55 6.19
CA SER A 76 1.28 33.26 4.90
C SER A 76 0.64 32.49 3.76
N TYR A 77 0.54 31.16 3.86
CA TYR A 77 -0.20 30.31 2.92
C TYR A 77 -1.67 30.72 2.78
N LYS A 78 -2.31 31.22 3.85
CA LYS A 78 -3.69 31.74 3.81
C LYS A 78 -3.83 32.98 2.93
N LEU A 79 -2.72 33.69 2.70
CA LEU A 79 -2.63 34.85 1.81
C LEU A 79 -2.13 34.48 0.40
N GLY A 80 -2.07 33.18 0.09
CA GLY A 80 -1.62 32.67 -1.21
C GLY A 80 -0.09 32.65 -1.39
N LYS A 81 0.70 32.80 -0.32
CA LYS A 81 2.16 32.61 -0.39
C LYS A 81 2.49 31.13 -0.36
N GLY A 82 3.08 30.65 -1.44
CA GLY A 82 3.35 29.24 -1.68
C GLY A 82 3.61 29.00 -3.17
N VAL A 83 4.17 27.85 -3.46
CA VAL A 83 4.58 27.43 -4.80
C VAL A 83 3.84 26.16 -5.16
N LYS A 84 3.39 26.07 -6.42
CA LYS A 84 2.80 24.86 -7.01
C LYS A 84 3.60 24.43 -8.23
N SER A 85 3.88 23.14 -8.32
CA SER A 85 4.49 22.52 -9.48
C SER A 85 3.57 21.43 -10.01
N LEU A 86 3.21 21.49 -11.29
CA LEU A 86 2.49 20.41 -11.97
C LEU A 86 3.50 19.41 -12.51
N ILE A 87 3.32 18.15 -12.15
CA ILE A 87 4.09 17.01 -12.66
C ILE A 87 3.11 16.12 -13.43
N GLU A 88 3.50 15.69 -14.63
CA GLU A 88 2.76 14.77 -15.47
C GLU A 88 3.61 13.57 -15.85
N SER A 89 2.97 12.42 -15.99
CA SER A 89 3.56 11.18 -16.50
C SER A 89 2.63 10.63 -17.57
N GLU A 90 3.18 10.31 -18.74
CA GLU A 90 2.43 9.70 -19.83
C GLU A 90 3.19 8.52 -20.44
N VAL A 91 2.54 7.36 -20.56
CA VAL A 91 3.04 6.21 -21.30
C VAL A 91 2.23 6.08 -22.58
N ASN A 92 2.89 6.25 -23.72
CA ASN A 92 2.23 6.14 -25.03
C ASN A 92 2.16 4.69 -25.54
N GLN A 93 1.43 4.49 -26.64
CA GLN A 93 1.26 3.17 -27.29
C GLN A 93 2.57 2.53 -27.78
N LYS A 94 3.66 3.30 -27.90
CA LYS A 94 4.99 2.82 -28.32
C LYS A 94 5.88 2.45 -27.13
N SER A 95 5.31 2.30 -25.93
CA SER A 95 6.07 2.02 -24.69
C SER A 95 7.15 3.07 -24.43
N ILE A 96 6.81 4.35 -24.65
CA ILE A 96 7.65 5.48 -24.26
C ILE A 96 6.97 6.16 -23.08
N ALA A 97 7.63 6.16 -21.92
CA ALA A 97 7.21 6.97 -20.78
C ALA A 97 7.81 8.37 -20.91
N THR A 98 6.99 9.41 -20.81
CA THR A 98 7.41 10.81 -20.79
C THR A 98 7.00 11.42 -19.45
N LEU A 99 8.01 11.86 -18.70
CA LEU A 99 7.86 12.53 -17.41
C LEU A 99 8.06 14.01 -17.64
N THR A 100 7.11 14.84 -17.24
CA THR A 100 7.16 16.29 -17.43
C THR A 100 6.95 17.01 -16.11
N ILE A 101 7.90 17.87 -15.74
CA ILE A 101 7.76 18.76 -14.59
C ILE A 101 7.67 20.18 -15.13
N HIS A 102 6.49 20.76 -15.00
CA HIS A 102 6.18 22.10 -15.49
C HIS A 102 6.86 23.18 -14.63
N PRO A 103 7.07 24.39 -15.17
CA PRO A 103 7.61 25.50 -14.40
C PRO A 103 6.77 25.77 -13.14
N ALA A 104 7.44 25.93 -12.00
CA ALA A 104 6.82 26.22 -10.72
C ALA A 104 6.15 27.60 -10.73
N LYS A 105 4.98 27.71 -10.09
CA LYS A 105 4.17 28.94 -10.03
C LYS A 105 3.93 29.35 -8.59
N GLY A 106 4.10 30.63 -8.31
CA GLY A 106 3.99 31.18 -6.96
C GLY A 106 5.35 31.50 -6.36
N ASP A 107 5.35 31.92 -5.10
CA ASP A 107 6.53 32.35 -4.35
C ASP A 107 6.22 32.44 -2.85
N PHE A 108 7.26 32.35 -2.00
CA PHE A 108 7.18 32.58 -0.56
C PHE A 108 8.57 33.00 -0.01
N ASP A 109 8.60 33.52 1.22
CA ASP A 109 9.87 33.96 1.82
C ASP A 109 10.81 32.77 2.06
N GLY A 110 12.05 32.88 1.56
CA GLY A 110 13.02 31.79 1.59
C GLY A 110 12.83 30.70 0.53
N PHE A 111 12.02 30.95 -0.52
CA PHE A 111 11.88 30.03 -1.65
C PHE A 111 13.20 29.90 -2.44
N VAL A 112 13.64 28.65 -2.64
CA VAL A 112 14.83 28.31 -3.43
C VAL A 112 14.38 27.87 -4.83
N ASN A 113 14.65 28.69 -5.85
CA ASN A 113 14.22 28.41 -7.22
C ASN A 113 15.27 27.67 -8.07
N GLU A 114 16.54 27.71 -7.71
CA GLU A 114 17.61 26.91 -8.33
C GLU A 114 17.63 25.52 -7.68
N LYS A 115 16.99 24.53 -8.31
CA LYS A 115 16.93 23.15 -7.78
C LYS A 115 17.52 22.15 -8.78
N ALA A 116 18.26 21.16 -8.27
CA ALA A 116 18.50 19.90 -8.98
C ALA A 116 17.20 19.09 -9.07
N THR A 117 17.11 18.16 -10.01
CA THR A 117 15.93 17.28 -10.15
C THR A 117 16.38 15.83 -10.19
N GLU A 118 15.78 15.01 -9.32
CA GLU A 118 15.97 13.57 -9.27
C GLU A 118 14.68 12.83 -9.58
N LEU A 119 14.77 11.80 -10.43
CA LEU A 119 13.63 10.98 -10.81
C LEU A 119 13.93 9.52 -10.44
N ILE A 120 12.98 8.87 -9.77
CA ILE A 120 13.00 7.45 -9.45
C ILE A 120 11.87 6.81 -10.25
N VAL A 121 12.17 6.04 -11.27
CA VAL A 121 11.16 5.48 -12.18
C VAL A 121 11.07 3.98 -11.98
N ASN A 122 9.93 3.50 -11.51
CA ASN A 122 9.70 2.06 -11.33
C ASN A 122 9.58 1.39 -12.71
N VAL A 123 10.39 0.36 -12.91
CA VAL A 123 10.49 -0.41 -14.16
C VAL A 123 10.66 -1.89 -13.85
N THR A 124 10.61 -2.71 -14.89
CA THR A 124 10.87 -4.16 -14.83
C THR A 124 11.94 -4.62 -15.81
N ALA A 125 12.39 -3.72 -16.68
CA ALA A 125 13.47 -3.94 -17.62
C ALA A 125 14.28 -2.66 -17.80
N LYS A 126 15.54 -2.80 -18.22
CA LYS A 126 16.40 -1.67 -18.56
C LYS A 126 15.85 -0.96 -19.81
N PRO A 127 15.58 0.36 -19.75
CA PRO A 127 15.17 1.13 -20.91
C PRO A 127 16.24 1.14 -22.01
N THR A 128 15.83 1.28 -23.27
CA THR A 128 16.74 1.28 -24.41
C THR A 128 17.38 2.65 -24.65
N ARG A 129 16.66 3.73 -24.30
CA ARG A 129 17.16 5.10 -24.47
C ARG A 129 16.48 6.05 -23.49
N ILE A 130 17.27 7.01 -23.00
CA ILE A 130 16.79 8.08 -22.13
C ILE A 130 17.17 9.43 -22.75
N VAL A 131 16.19 10.33 -22.87
CA VAL A 131 16.41 11.69 -23.39
C VAL A 131 15.85 12.68 -22.39
N ALA A 132 16.73 13.43 -21.74
CA ALA A 132 16.35 14.55 -20.88
C ALA A 132 16.43 15.88 -21.63
N LYS A 133 15.47 16.77 -21.36
CA LYS A 133 15.44 18.15 -21.83
C LYS A 133 15.10 19.09 -20.67
N ILE A 134 15.74 20.25 -20.65
CA ILE A 134 15.42 21.35 -19.75
C ILE A 134 15.27 22.64 -20.56
N GLY A 135 14.13 23.32 -20.43
CA GLY A 135 13.81 24.50 -21.25
C GLY A 135 13.86 24.19 -22.76
N GLY A 136 13.47 22.97 -23.16
CA GLY A 136 13.52 22.48 -24.54
C GLY A 136 14.91 22.03 -25.04
N LYS A 137 16.00 22.32 -24.32
CA LYS A 137 17.37 21.94 -24.70
C LYS A 137 17.73 20.57 -24.15
N LYS A 138 18.35 19.72 -24.97
CA LYS A 138 18.81 18.38 -24.54
C LYS A 138 19.89 18.50 -23.47
N VAL A 139 19.79 17.67 -22.44
CA VAL A 139 20.84 17.47 -21.42
C VAL A 139 21.54 16.15 -21.74
N LYS A 140 22.87 16.18 -21.86
CA LYS A 140 23.67 14.97 -22.01
C LYS A 140 23.69 14.23 -20.68
N LEU A 141 23.20 12.99 -20.66
CA LEU A 141 23.27 12.13 -19.49
C LEU A 141 24.41 11.13 -19.60
N THR A 142 25.09 10.89 -18.49
CA THR A 142 26.13 9.86 -18.37
C THR A 142 25.56 8.65 -17.64
N GLU A 143 25.71 7.45 -18.21
CA GLU A 143 25.34 6.23 -17.51
C GLU A 143 26.30 5.97 -16.34
N ALA A 144 25.74 5.59 -15.20
CA ALA A 144 26.49 5.10 -14.04
C ALA A 144 26.47 3.57 -14.02
N ASN A 145 27.56 2.97 -13.54
CA ASN A 145 27.71 1.50 -13.49
C ASN A 145 27.33 0.89 -12.13
N SER A 146 27.16 1.72 -11.11
CA SER A 146 26.75 1.33 -9.76
C SER A 146 26.05 2.50 -9.06
N MET A 147 25.41 2.22 -7.92
CA MET A 147 24.84 3.27 -7.07
C MET A 147 25.93 4.26 -6.60
N ASP A 148 27.09 3.78 -6.15
CA ASP A 148 28.20 4.65 -5.72
C ASP A 148 28.71 5.56 -6.85
N ASP A 149 28.76 5.05 -8.08
CA ASP A 149 29.11 5.84 -9.28
C ASP A 149 28.02 6.89 -9.57
N PHE A 150 26.75 6.49 -9.49
CA PHE A 150 25.61 7.38 -9.66
C PHE A 150 25.57 8.50 -8.62
N LEU A 151 25.95 8.21 -7.37
CA LEU A 151 26.01 9.20 -6.30
C LEU A 151 27.08 10.28 -6.55
N LYS A 152 28.20 9.93 -7.17
CA LYS A 152 29.32 10.84 -7.47
C LYS A 152 29.18 11.61 -8.78
N LYS A 153 28.35 11.13 -9.71
CA LYS A 153 28.14 11.77 -11.02
C LYS A 153 27.06 12.84 -10.98
N GLU A 154 27.29 13.88 -11.78
CA GLU A 154 26.28 14.85 -12.16
C GLU A 154 25.67 14.47 -13.52
N ASN A 155 24.42 14.88 -13.76
CA ASN A 155 23.75 14.71 -15.05
C ASN A 155 23.82 13.25 -15.51
N ALA A 156 23.35 12.34 -14.67
CA ALA A 156 23.57 10.91 -14.83
C ALA A 156 22.28 10.12 -14.77
N TYR A 157 22.33 8.88 -15.23
CA TYR A 157 21.28 7.90 -14.99
C TYR A 157 21.88 6.57 -14.55
N PHE A 158 21.11 5.80 -13.79
CA PHE A 158 21.48 4.47 -13.32
C PHE A 158 20.27 3.54 -13.42
N TYR A 159 20.45 2.38 -14.02
CA TYR A 159 19.48 1.30 -13.94
C TYR A 159 19.85 0.41 -12.75
N ASP A 160 19.14 0.60 -11.65
CA ASP A 160 19.26 -0.25 -10.47
C ASP A 160 18.40 -1.50 -10.66
N ALA A 161 19.05 -2.60 -11.03
CA ALA A 161 18.39 -3.86 -11.30
C ALA A 161 17.87 -4.56 -10.03
N ASN A 162 18.46 -4.27 -8.86
CA ASN A 162 18.11 -4.93 -7.60
C ASN A 162 18.16 -3.94 -6.42
N PRO A 163 17.26 -2.95 -6.37
CA PRO A 163 17.26 -1.99 -5.26
C PRO A 163 17.01 -2.70 -3.93
N ASN A 164 17.86 -2.44 -2.95
CA ASN A 164 17.65 -2.86 -1.56
C ASN A 164 17.18 -1.67 -0.73
N LEU A 165 15.93 -1.70 -0.27
CA LEU A 165 15.36 -0.61 0.51
C LEU A 165 15.82 -0.58 1.97
N ASN A 166 16.54 -1.62 2.44
CA ASN A 166 17.04 -1.67 3.81
C ASN A 166 18.29 -0.79 4.00
N ARG A 167 18.10 0.52 3.89
CA ARG A 167 19.15 1.55 3.99
C ARG A 167 19.23 2.23 5.35
N PHE A 168 18.33 1.87 6.27
CA PHE A 168 18.16 2.53 7.57
C PHE A 168 18.33 1.59 8.77
N ALA A 169 18.67 0.32 8.53
CA ALA A 169 18.95 -0.61 9.63
C ALA A 169 20.10 -0.12 10.51
N THR A 170 20.02 -0.43 11.81
CA THR A 170 21.12 -0.19 12.73
C THR A 170 22.33 -1.01 12.29
N LYS A 171 23.45 -0.32 12.07
CA LYS A 171 24.72 -0.95 11.65
C LYS A 171 25.14 -2.04 12.64
N GLY A 172 25.51 -3.21 12.12
CA GLY A 172 25.91 -4.40 12.86
C GLY A 172 24.75 -5.23 13.42
N SER A 173 23.49 -4.82 13.23
CA SER A 173 22.33 -5.59 13.68
C SER A 173 22.02 -6.78 12.76
N GLU A 174 21.33 -7.79 13.26
CA GLU A 174 20.80 -8.87 12.41
C GLU A 174 19.83 -8.34 11.36
N PHE A 175 19.14 -7.22 11.66
CA PHE A 175 18.22 -6.60 10.73
C PHE A 175 18.91 -5.97 9.51
N GLU A 176 20.16 -5.51 9.65
CA GLU A 176 20.96 -4.99 8.51
C GLU A 176 21.13 -6.04 7.41
N LYS A 177 21.08 -7.34 7.75
CA LYS A 177 21.21 -8.45 6.80
C LYS A 177 19.92 -8.74 6.04
N VAL A 178 18.79 -8.18 6.44
CA VAL A 178 17.50 -8.38 5.76
C VAL A 178 17.50 -7.65 4.43
N VAL A 179 17.28 -8.39 3.34
CA VAL A 179 17.20 -7.81 2.00
C VAL A 179 15.76 -7.41 1.70
N MET A 180 15.51 -6.11 1.53
CA MET A 180 14.23 -5.57 1.07
C MET A 180 14.31 -5.32 -0.43
N ALA A 181 14.26 -6.39 -1.21
CA ALA A 181 14.38 -6.34 -2.67
C ALA A 181 13.11 -5.73 -3.30
N LYS A 182 13.27 -4.58 -3.93
CA LYS A 182 12.22 -3.92 -4.73
C LYS A 182 12.33 -4.32 -6.20
N ASN A 183 11.29 -4.07 -6.98
CA ASN A 183 11.37 -4.06 -8.44
C ASN A 183 12.52 -3.13 -8.94
N PRO A 184 13.08 -3.40 -10.14
CA PRO A 184 14.09 -2.52 -10.72
C PRO A 184 13.64 -1.06 -10.82
N GLN A 185 14.60 -0.13 -10.72
CA GLN A 185 14.35 1.30 -10.83
C GLN A 185 15.33 1.95 -11.81
N LEU A 186 14.84 2.90 -12.61
CA LEU A 186 15.68 3.85 -13.32
C LEU A 186 15.80 5.12 -12.49
N LEU A 187 17.03 5.47 -12.11
CA LEU A 187 17.36 6.71 -11.41
C LEU A 187 17.92 7.71 -12.41
N VAL A 188 17.48 8.98 -12.34
CA VAL A 188 17.97 10.06 -13.20
C VAL A 188 18.27 11.28 -12.36
N LYS A 189 19.46 11.88 -12.53
CA LYS A 189 19.90 13.15 -11.96
C LYS A 189 20.05 14.20 -13.05
N LEU A 190 19.47 15.37 -12.84
CA LEU A 190 19.52 16.51 -13.75
C LEU A 190 20.21 17.71 -13.08
N PRO A 191 20.84 18.61 -13.86
CA PRO A 191 21.58 19.73 -13.31
C PRO A 191 20.66 20.71 -12.59
N VAL A 192 21.24 21.49 -11.67
CA VAL A 192 20.56 22.63 -11.04
C VAL A 192 20.09 23.62 -12.09
N LYS A 193 18.80 23.95 -12.06
CA LYS A 193 18.19 24.97 -12.92
C LYS A 193 17.07 25.71 -12.20
N ASN A 194 16.86 26.95 -12.61
CA ASN A 194 15.72 27.75 -12.19
C ASN A 194 14.40 27.06 -12.58
N ILE A 195 13.67 26.58 -11.58
CA ILE A 195 12.45 25.79 -11.76
C ILE A 195 11.22 26.62 -12.12
N THR A 196 11.25 27.95 -12.00
CA THR A 196 10.10 28.82 -12.32
C THR A 196 10.00 29.16 -13.80
N VAL A 197 11.07 28.91 -14.57
CA VAL A 197 11.12 29.19 -16.02
C VAL A 197 11.43 27.96 -16.86
N ASN A 198 12.14 26.97 -16.30
CA ASN A 198 12.56 25.80 -17.06
C ASN A 198 11.66 24.59 -16.82
N GLN A 199 10.89 24.19 -17.83
CA GLN A 199 10.25 22.88 -17.86
C GLN A 199 11.31 21.77 -17.97
N VAL A 200 11.15 20.70 -17.21
CA VAL A 200 11.92 19.46 -17.35
C VAL A 200 11.06 18.44 -18.09
N SER A 201 11.67 17.71 -19.03
CA SER A 201 11.04 16.57 -19.70
C SER A 201 12.05 15.43 -19.84
N VAL A 202 11.67 14.23 -19.44
CA VAL A 202 12.47 13.01 -19.61
C VAL A 202 11.64 11.96 -20.36
N SER A 203 12.12 11.58 -21.54
CA SER A 203 11.55 10.49 -22.34
C SER A 203 12.36 9.22 -22.16
N ILE A 204 11.67 8.12 -21.89
CA ILE A 204 12.23 6.80 -21.57
C ILE A 204 11.68 5.83 -22.63
N GLU A 205 12.48 5.51 -23.63
CA GLU A 205 12.12 4.57 -24.69
C GLU A 205 12.37 3.12 -24.24
N GLY A 206 11.49 2.20 -24.65
CA GLY A 206 11.52 0.83 -24.15
C GLY A 206 11.08 0.74 -22.69
N PHE A 207 10.25 1.67 -22.22
CA PHE A 207 9.69 1.63 -20.88
C PHE A 207 8.86 0.36 -20.69
N LYS A 208 9.11 -0.36 -19.60
CA LYS A 208 8.35 -1.55 -19.22
C LYS A 208 8.19 -1.58 -17.71
N PHE A 209 6.95 -1.66 -17.23
CA PHE A 209 6.65 -1.90 -15.82
C PHE A 209 5.55 -2.96 -15.70
N GLU A 210 5.96 -4.21 -15.93
CA GLU A 210 5.11 -5.40 -15.89
C GLU A 210 5.70 -6.41 -14.91
N PRO A 211 5.49 -6.23 -13.59
CA PRO A 211 5.96 -7.19 -12.59
C PRO A 211 5.43 -8.59 -12.88
N ALA A 212 6.27 -9.61 -12.71
CA ALA A 212 5.85 -11.00 -12.85
C ALA A 212 4.75 -11.33 -11.83
N ASP A 213 3.73 -12.08 -12.23
CA ASP A 213 2.71 -12.58 -11.31
C ASP A 213 3.34 -13.66 -10.41
N LYS A 214 3.42 -13.38 -9.11
CA LYS A 214 3.93 -14.30 -8.08
C LYS A 214 2.82 -15.04 -7.34
N LEU A 215 1.56 -14.73 -7.63
CA LEU A 215 0.39 -15.34 -7.01
C LEU A 215 -0.14 -16.50 -7.84
N ARG A 216 -0.03 -16.42 -9.17
CA ARG A 216 -0.48 -17.44 -10.12
C ARG A 216 0.71 -18.13 -10.78
N ILE A 217 1.10 -19.29 -10.25
CA ILE A 217 2.32 -20.02 -10.60
C ILE A 217 1.99 -21.37 -11.22
N SER A 218 1.14 -22.15 -10.56
CA SER A 218 0.81 -23.52 -10.95
C SER A 218 0.00 -23.55 -12.25
N THR A 219 0.20 -24.59 -13.05
CA THR A 219 -0.52 -24.84 -14.31
C THR A 219 -1.32 -26.14 -14.22
N GLY A 220 -2.30 -26.30 -15.10
CA GLY A 220 -3.19 -27.46 -15.17
C GLY A 220 -4.65 -27.10 -14.94
N LYS A 221 -5.53 -28.04 -15.32
CA LYS A 221 -6.98 -27.89 -15.18
C LYS A 221 -7.37 -27.83 -13.69
N LEU A 222 -8.24 -26.88 -13.36
CA LEU A 222 -8.83 -26.75 -12.03
C LEU A 222 -10.23 -27.37 -11.98
N ALA A 223 -10.49 -28.18 -10.96
CA ALA A 223 -11.82 -28.67 -10.65
C ALA A 223 -12.55 -27.69 -9.72
N ALA A 224 -13.89 -27.65 -9.80
CA ALA A 224 -14.70 -26.90 -8.85
C ALA A 224 -14.47 -27.42 -7.41
N PRO A 225 -14.29 -26.55 -6.40
CA PRO A 225 -14.03 -26.98 -5.03
C PRO A 225 -15.11 -27.91 -4.47
N LEU A 226 -14.70 -29.10 -4.05
CA LEU A 226 -15.60 -30.12 -3.49
C LEU A 226 -15.75 -30.00 -1.99
N ASN A 227 -16.86 -30.53 -1.46
CA ASN A 227 -17.22 -30.47 -0.02
C ASN A 227 -17.23 -29.05 0.55
N ALA A 228 -17.48 -28.06 -0.30
CA ALA A 228 -17.59 -26.66 0.06
C ALA A 228 -18.87 -26.43 0.89
N ARG A 229 -18.72 -26.14 2.18
CA ARG A 229 -19.85 -25.95 3.11
C ARG A 229 -19.45 -25.14 4.34
N VAL A 230 -20.45 -24.64 5.06
CA VAL A 230 -20.29 -24.25 6.47
C VAL A 230 -20.75 -25.43 7.32
N THR A 231 -19.86 -26.02 8.11
CA THR A 231 -20.22 -27.11 9.04
C THR A 231 -20.86 -26.55 10.31
N GLU A 232 -21.54 -27.40 11.10
CA GLU A 232 -22.16 -26.96 12.35
C GLU A 232 -21.18 -26.32 13.35
N LYS A 233 -19.93 -26.82 13.38
CA LYS A 233 -18.84 -26.27 14.19
C LYS A 233 -18.33 -24.91 13.68
N ASN A 234 -18.55 -24.61 12.41
CA ASN A 234 -18.07 -23.39 11.75
C ASN A 234 -19.17 -22.34 11.58
N ARG A 235 -20.29 -22.52 12.26
CA ARG A 235 -21.50 -21.72 12.13
C ARG A 235 -21.80 -21.11 13.48
N GLU A 236 -21.77 -19.79 13.59
CA GLU A 236 -22.16 -19.08 14.82
C GLU A 236 -23.25 -18.04 14.53
N ALA A 237 -23.69 -17.31 15.54
CA ALA A 237 -24.73 -16.30 15.41
C ALA A 237 -24.30 -15.12 14.52
N TYR A 238 -23.02 -14.76 14.54
CA TYR A 238 -22.51 -13.57 13.83
C TYR A 238 -21.33 -13.86 12.91
N THR A 239 -20.97 -15.14 12.77
CA THR A 239 -19.87 -15.56 11.93
C THR A 239 -20.22 -16.83 11.15
N LEU A 240 -19.63 -16.94 9.95
CA LEU A 240 -19.67 -18.14 9.14
C LEU A 240 -18.27 -18.43 8.65
N LYS A 241 -17.83 -19.69 8.77
CA LYS A 241 -16.51 -20.13 8.31
C LYS A 241 -16.64 -21.23 7.24
N PRO A 242 -16.87 -20.88 5.96
CA PRO A 242 -16.84 -21.84 4.86
C PRO A 242 -15.53 -22.65 4.86
N THR A 243 -15.64 -23.93 4.49
CA THR A 243 -14.50 -24.84 4.31
C THR A 243 -14.73 -25.74 3.11
N TRP A 244 -13.66 -26.16 2.45
CA TRP A 244 -13.69 -27.00 1.25
C TRP A 244 -12.48 -27.94 1.21
N ASN A 245 -12.50 -28.91 0.29
CA ASN A 245 -11.34 -29.74 0.02
C ASN A 245 -10.29 -28.97 -0.79
N LYS A 246 -9.01 -29.29 -0.57
CA LYS A 246 -7.93 -28.81 -1.44
C LYS A 246 -8.21 -29.23 -2.89
N VAL A 247 -7.88 -28.35 -3.82
CA VAL A 247 -8.01 -28.55 -5.27
C VAL A 247 -6.60 -28.66 -5.84
N ASP A 248 -6.34 -29.71 -6.59
CA ASP A 248 -5.04 -29.91 -7.23
C ASP A 248 -4.73 -28.76 -8.20
N ASN A 249 -3.45 -28.37 -8.27
CA ASN A 249 -2.94 -27.25 -9.08
C ASN A 249 -3.48 -25.86 -8.72
N ALA A 250 -4.28 -25.70 -7.66
CA ALA A 250 -4.71 -24.39 -7.18
C ALA A 250 -3.58 -23.68 -6.42
N ASP A 251 -3.30 -22.43 -6.77
CA ASP A 251 -2.37 -21.57 -6.03
C ASP A 251 -3.10 -20.86 -4.87
N PHE A 252 -4.37 -20.51 -5.07
CA PHE A 252 -5.24 -19.90 -4.07
C PHE A 252 -6.72 -20.06 -4.45
N TYR A 253 -7.60 -19.58 -3.57
CA TYR A 253 -9.04 -19.54 -3.77
C TYR A 253 -9.57 -18.12 -3.77
N GLU A 254 -10.74 -17.97 -4.39
CA GLU A 254 -11.52 -16.74 -4.39
C GLU A 254 -12.93 -17.01 -3.86
N ILE A 255 -13.45 -16.06 -3.09
CA ILE A 255 -14.83 -16.06 -2.62
C ILE A 255 -15.50 -14.74 -3.00
N ASP A 256 -16.61 -14.82 -3.73
CA ASP A 256 -17.53 -13.69 -3.85
C ASP A 256 -18.58 -13.77 -2.74
N PHE A 257 -18.67 -12.70 -1.95
CA PHE A 257 -19.62 -12.57 -0.86
C PHE A 257 -20.07 -11.13 -0.70
N SER A 258 -21.39 -10.89 -0.69
CA SER A 258 -21.97 -9.56 -0.47
C SER A 258 -21.39 -8.44 -1.36
N ASN A 259 -21.22 -8.73 -2.66
CA ASN A 259 -20.61 -7.85 -3.67
C ASN A 259 -19.13 -7.52 -3.44
N MET A 260 -18.46 -8.22 -2.53
CA MET A 260 -17.03 -8.12 -2.32
C MET A 260 -16.33 -9.37 -2.88
N HIS A 261 -15.16 -9.16 -3.48
CA HIS A 261 -14.33 -10.20 -4.05
C HIS A 261 -13.14 -10.48 -3.13
N TYR A 262 -13.13 -11.62 -2.46
CA TYR A 262 -12.04 -12.07 -1.61
C TYR A 262 -11.11 -12.93 -2.46
N THR A 263 -9.82 -12.61 -2.49
CA THR A 263 -8.83 -13.31 -3.32
C THR A 263 -7.60 -13.69 -2.50
N THR A 264 -6.67 -14.42 -3.12
CA THR A 264 -5.40 -14.88 -2.53
C THR A 264 -5.60 -15.67 -1.24
N ILE A 265 -6.72 -16.38 -1.08
CA ILE A 265 -6.97 -17.24 0.06
C ILE A 265 -6.14 -18.51 -0.13
N LYS A 266 -5.04 -18.66 0.62
CA LYS A 266 -4.15 -19.83 0.50
C LYS A 266 -4.59 -21.03 1.35
N ASP A 267 -5.46 -20.80 2.33
CA ASP A 267 -6.08 -21.86 3.13
C ASP A 267 -7.36 -22.42 2.47
N THR A 268 -7.85 -23.54 2.99
CA THR A 268 -9.12 -24.15 2.54
C THR A 268 -10.33 -23.75 3.42
N THR A 269 -10.24 -22.56 4.00
CA THR A 269 -11.27 -21.95 4.83
C THR A 269 -11.05 -20.45 4.93
N LEU A 270 -12.13 -19.70 5.19
CA LEU A 270 -12.06 -18.27 5.50
C LEU A 270 -13.18 -17.93 6.50
N LEU A 271 -12.87 -17.12 7.53
CA LEU A 271 -13.86 -16.65 8.50
C LEU A 271 -14.49 -15.35 8.00
N PHE A 272 -15.82 -15.29 8.01
CA PHE A 272 -16.59 -14.08 7.78
C PHE A 272 -17.27 -13.69 9.09
N GLU A 273 -17.10 -12.44 9.50
CA GLU A 273 -17.59 -11.90 10.77
C GLU A 273 -18.55 -10.73 10.54
N GLY A 274 -19.17 -10.24 11.61
CA GLY A 274 -20.10 -9.10 11.53
C GLY A 274 -21.38 -9.41 10.77
N LEU A 275 -21.78 -10.68 10.73
CA LEU A 275 -23.02 -11.12 10.10
C LEU A 275 -24.20 -10.92 11.06
N ALA A 276 -25.41 -10.85 10.51
CA ALA A 276 -26.64 -10.85 11.30
C ALA A 276 -27.01 -12.28 11.71
N ALA A 277 -27.57 -12.43 12.91
CA ALA A 277 -28.12 -13.70 13.40
C ALA A 277 -29.32 -14.16 12.55
N GLU A 278 -29.54 -15.47 12.52
CA GLU A 278 -30.64 -16.15 11.80
C GLU A 278 -30.80 -15.72 10.34
N THR A 279 -29.71 -15.28 9.71
CA THR A 279 -29.72 -14.69 8.37
C THR A 279 -29.08 -15.65 7.38
N ALA A 280 -29.77 -15.89 6.28
CA ALA A 280 -29.27 -16.74 5.20
C ALA A 280 -28.28 -15.98 4.32
N TYR A 281 -27.13 -16.60 4.07
CA TYR A 281 -26.05 -16.07 3.26
C TYR A 281 -25.66 -17.05 2.16
N SER A 282 -25.15 -16.49 1.05
CA SER A 282 -24.65 -17.25 -0.10
C SER A 282 -23.25 -16.78 -0.46
N PHE A 283 -22.33 -17.73 -0.63
CA PHE A 283 -20.95 -17.52 -1.05
C PHE A 283 -20.74 -18.23 -2.38
N LYS A 284 -19.94 -17.65 -3.28
CA LYS A 284 -19.43 -18.37 -4.44
C LYS A 284 -17.94 -18.57 -4.26
N LEU A 285 -17.47 -19.82 -4.36
CA LEU A 285 -16.08 -20.22 -4.16
C LEU A 285 -15.50 -20.81 -5.46
N ARG A 286 -14.28 -20.43 -5.83
CA ARG A 286 -13.53 -21.07 -6.93
C ARG A 286 -12.05 -21.20 -6.61
N ALA A 287 -11.38 -22.11 -7.30
CA ALA A 287 -9.92 -22.24 -7.29
C ALA A 287 -9.31 -21.39 -8.41
N VAL A 288 -8.07 -20.92 -8.21
CA VAL A 288 -7.32 -20.08 -9.16
C VAL A 288 -5.88 -20.57 -9.30
N ASN A 289 -5.34 -20.49 -10.51
CA ASN A 289 -3.93 -20.72 -10.83
C ASN A 289 -3.51 -19.88 -12.04
N LYS A 290 -2.34 -20.16 -12.64
CA LYS A 290 -1.82 -19.44 -13.81
C LYS A 290 -2.67 -19.59 -15.07
N ASP A 291 -3.29 -20.74 -15.27
CA ASP A 291 -4.06 -21.04 -16.48
C ASP A 291 -5.50 -20.53 -16.41
N GLY A 292 -5.96 -20.12 -15.22
CA GLY A 292 -7.25 -19.47 -15.02
C GLY A 292 -7.91 -19.87 -13.70
N PHE A 293 -9.18 -20.21 -13.78
CA PHE A 293 -10.02 -20.48 -12.63
C PHE A 293 -10.96 -21.66 -12.88
N SER A 294 -11.37 -22.33 -11.80
CA SER A 294 -12.43 -23.35 -11.85
C SER A 294 -13.81 -22.71 -12.04
N ASP A 295 -14.83 -23.54 -12.31
CA ASP A 295 -16.22 -23.15 -12.11
C ASP A 295 -16.50 -22.75 -10.65
N TRP A 296 -17.49 -21.88 -10.47
CA TRP A 296 -17.96 -21.46 -9.15
C TRP A 296 -18.73 -22.59 -8.45
N THR A 297 -18.47 -22.75 -7.16
CA THR A 297 -19.26 -23.58 -6.25
C THR A 297 -20.02 -22.68 -5.28
N THR A 298 -21.35 -22.81 -5.23
CA THR A 298 -22.18 -22.05 -4.31
C THR A 298 -22.24 -22.74 -2.95
N ILE A 299 -22.02 -21.96 -1.88
CA ILE A 299 -22.18 -22.39 -0.49
C ILE A 299 -23.31 -21.55 0.11
N ASN A 300 -24.34 -22.20 0.62
CA ASN A 300 -25.42 -21.53 1.35
C ASN A 300 -25.35 -21.92 2.83
N ALA A 301 -25.50 -20.94 3.72
CA ALA A 301 -25.54 -21.17 5.15
C ALA A 301 -26.36 -20.09 5.85
N THR A 302 -27.00 -20.45 6.95
CA THR A 302 -27.74 -19.53 7.83
C THR A 302 -27.05 -19.48 9.17
N THR A 303 -26.74 -18.27 9.65
CA THR A 303 -26.19 -18.05 11.00
C THR A 303 -27.12 -18.61 12.08
N LYS A 304 -26.58 -18.88 13.27
CA LYS A 304 -27.38 -19.36 14.41
C LYS A 304 -28.25 -18.24 14.99
N SER A 305 -29.15 -18.62 15.91
CA SER A 305 -29.91 -17.67 16.71
C SER A 305 -29.01 -16.75 17.51
N ASN A 306 -29.49 -15.53 17.75
CA ASN A 306 -28.79 -14.58 18.60
C ASN A 306 -28.72 -15.15 20.03
N PRO A 307 -27.52 -15.41 20.59
CA PRO A 307 -27.40 -15.99 21.93
C PRO A 307 -27.94 -15.05 23.02
N LEU A 308 -28.07 -13.76 22.72
CA LEU A 308 -28.56 -12.71 23.60
C LEU A 308 -29.98 -12.27 23.29
N GLU A 309 -30.73 -13.00 22.45
CA GLU A 309 -32.12 -12.69 22.11
C GLU A 309 -32.99 -12.52 23.37
N PHE A 310 -32.80 -13.42 24.35
CA PHE A 310 -33.53 -13.44 25.61
C PHE A 310 -32.71 -12.89 26.78
N ALA A 311 -31.56 -12.26 26.50
CA ALA A 311 -30.76 -11.68 27.57
C ALA A 311 -31.53 -10.55 28.26
N ILE A 312 -31.51 -10.55 29.59
CA ILE A 312 -32.23 -9.57 30.40
C ILE A 312 -31.60 -8.21 30.18
N LYS A 313 -32.37 -7.27 29.63
CA LYS A 313 -31.93 -5.90 29.35
C LYS A 313 -32.16 -5.00 30.55
N GLY A 314 -31.37 -3.93 30.64
CA GLY A 314 -31.52 -2.92 31.70
C GLY A 314 -31.03 -3.40 33.07
N ILE A 315 -30.15 -4.41 33.12
CA ILE A 315 -29.45 -4.75 34.35
C ILE A 315 -28.57 -3.57 34.73
N VAL A 316 -28.68 -3.14 35.98
CA VAL A 316 -27.80 -2.16 36.59
C VAL A 316 -27.08 -2.84 37.74
N ALA A 317 -25.79 -2.53 37.89
CA ALA A 317 -25.02 -2.91 39.07
C ALA A 317 -24.43 -1.67 39.70
N GLN A 318 -24.28 -1.75 41.01
CA GLN A 318 -23.52 -0.81 41.81
C GLN A 318 -22.39 -1.58 42.48
N THR A 319 -21.32 -0.88 42.80
CA THR A 319 -20.21 -1.42 43.58
C THR A 319 -19.81 -0.40 44.62
N THR A 320 -19.39 -0.91 45.76
CA THR A 320 -18.81 -0.13 46.87
C THR A 320 -17.36 0.30 46.60
N ALA A 321 -16.67 -0.35 45.65
CA ALA A 321 -15.34 0.06 45.21
C ALA A 321 -15.39 1.23 44.22
N GLU A 322 -14.39 2.10 44.26
CA GLU A 322 -14.25 3.15 43.25
C GLU A 322 -13.94 2.51 41.88
N ASN A 323 -14.68 2.90 40.85
CA ASN A 323 -14.52 2.39 39.48
C ASN A 323 -13.38 3.08 38.74
N GLN A 324 -12.74 2.36 37.83
CA GLN A 324 -11.87 3.00 36.85
C GLN A 324 -12.71 3.84 35.87
N GLY A 325 -12.24 5.05 35.56
CA GLY A 325 -12.95 5.94 34.63
C GLY A 325 -13.13 5.27 33.26
N GLY A 326 -14.37 5.22 32.77
CA GLY A 326 -14.74 4.55 31.51
C GLY A 326 -15.10 3.07 31.64
N GLU A 327 -14.67 2.41 32.71
CA GLU A 327 -14.82 0.96 32.93
C GLU A 327 -15.78 0.67 34.10
N GLY A 328 -16.94 1.35 34.12
CA GLY A 328 -17.94 1.21 35.17
C GLY A 328 -18.74 -0.11 35.10
N PRO A 329 -19.51 -0.47 36.14
CA PRO A 329 -20.23 -1.75 36.22
C PRO A 329 -21.23 -1.98 35.08
N THR A 330 -21.69 -0.92 34.41
CA THR A 330 -22.55 -1.03 33.22
C THR A 330 -21.92 -1.84 32.10
N LYS A 331 -20.58 -1.87 32.02
CA LYS A 331 -19.82 -2.66 31.05
C LYS A 331 -19.96 -4.17 31.22
N LEU A 332 -20.43 -4.65 32.38
CA LEU A 332 -20.70 -6.09 32.58
C LEU A 332 -22.01 -6.55 31.90
N PHE A 333 -22.90 -5.62 31.54
CA PHE A 333 -24.25 -5.92 31.07
C PHE A 333 -24.60 -5.20 29.77
N ASP A 334 -23.61 -4.63 29.07
CA ASP A 334 -23.81 -3.92 27.81
C ASP A 334 -23.79 -4.85 26.59
N PHE A 335 -23.64 -6.16 26.81
CA PHE A 335 -23.62 -7.22 25.79
C PHE A 335 -22.42 -7.19 24.85
N ASP A 336 -21.41 -6.39 25.17
CA ASP A 336 -20.16 -6.31 24.44
C ASP A 336 -19.10 -7.14 25.18
N GLU A 337 -18.81 -8.34 24.69
CA GLU A 337 -17.84 -9.26 25.32
C GLU A 337 -16.39 -8.72 25.32
N ALA A 338 -16.11 -7.64 24.58
CA ALA A 338 -14.81 -6.96 24.62
C ALA A 338 -14.70 -5.93 25.75
N ASN A 339 -15.83 -5.48 26.30
CA ASN A 339 -15.85 -4.56 27.42
C ASN A 339 -15.68 -5.30 28.76
N MET A 340 -15.12 -4.60 29.75
CA MET A 340 -15.00 -5.14 31.11
C MET A 340 -15.25 -4.06 32.15
N TRP A 341 -15.66 -4.48 33.33
CA TRP A 341 -15.64 -3.62 34.51
C TRP A 341 -14.29 -3.74 35.21
N HIS A 342 -13.75 -2.62 35.66
CA HIS A 342 -12.51 -2.60 36.43
C HIS A 342 -12.60 -1.60 37.60
N THR A 343 -12.10 -2.01 38.76
CA THR A 343 -11.94 -1.10 39.92
C THR A 343 -10.80 -0.12 39.67
N LYS A 344 -10.72 0.99 40.40
CA LYS A 344 -9.68 2.00 40.13
C LYS A 344 -8.27 1.42 40.24
N TYR A 345 -7.40 1.76 39.28
CA TYR A 345 -6.01 1.30 39.32
C TYR A 345 -5.25 1.84 40.54
N GLY A 346 -4.37 1.01 41.09
CA GLY A 346 -3.45 1.40 42.16
C GLY A 346 -4.09 1.58 43.54
N VAL A 347 -5.37 1.21 43.73
CA VAL A 347 -6.03 1.21 45.04
C VAL A 347 -6.36 -0.21 45.50
N LYS A 348 -6.39 -0.42 46.82
CA LYS A 348 -6.86 -1.69 47.39
C LYS A 348 -8.38 -1.73 47.27
N ALA A 349 -8.88 -2.48 46.29
CA ALA A 349 -10.30 -2.54 45.98
C ALA A 349 -11.04 -3.74 46.59
N VAL A 350 -10.34 -4.76 47.11
CA VAL A 350 -10.96 -5.97 47.67
C VAL A 350 -10.83 -6.08 49.20
N PRO A 351 -11.87 -6.58 49.90
CA PRO A 351 -13.19 -6.95 49.35
C PRO A 351 -14.06 -5.72 49.03
N PHE A 352 -15.00 -5.90 48.11
CA PHE A 352 -16.08 -4.95 47.82
C PHE A 352 -17.39 -5.72 47.73
N ASP A 353 -18.48 -5.03 48.02
CA ASP A 353 -19.85 -5.42 47.65
C ASP A 353 -20.24 -4.80 46.31
#